data_AF-A0A485BQ53-F1
#
_entry.id   AF-A0A485BQ53-F1
#
_cell.length_a   1.000
_cell.length_b   1.000
_cell.length_c   1.000
_cell.angle_alpha   90.00
_cell.angle_beta   90.00
_cell.angle_gamma   90.00
#
_symmetry.space_group_name_H-M   'P 1'
#
loop_
_entity.id
_entity.type
_entity.pdbx_description
1 polymer ?
#
loop_
_entity_poly.entity_id
_entity_poly.type
_entity_poly.pdbx_seq_one_letter_code
_entity_poly.pdbx_strand_id
1 'polypeptide(L)'
;MNYRNIFIALATISGGISASAQAAESATVAFLMPDQASTRYEQHDFPGFKAEMSKLCAECKVIYQNANASATLQQQQFNSVIAQGAKIIVLRSG
;
A
#
# COMPACT_ATOMS: atom_id res chain seq x y z
N MET A 1 -37.34 -3.36 31.06
CA MET A 1 -37.24 -4.25 29.87
C MET A 1 -38.45 -3.97 29.02
N ASN A 2 -38.29 -3.21 27.92
CA ASN A 2 -39.42 -2.72 27.13
C ASN A 2 -39.48 -3.42 25.76
N TYR A 3 -40.71 -3.55 25.26
CA TYR A 3 -41.21 -4.71 24.55
C TYR A 3 -40.83 -4.84 23.07
N ARG A 4 -40.80 -6.11 22.67
CA ARG A 4 -40.80 -6.69 21.33
C ARG A 4 -41.98 -6.21 20.46
N ASN A 5 -41.65 -6.01 19.18
CA ASN A 5 -42.46 -6.07 17.96
C ASN A 5 -43.45 -4.92 17.65
N ILE A 6 -43.24 -4.26 16.50
CA ILE A 6 -44.20 -4.23 15.38
C ILE A 6 -43.51 -3.74 14.08
N PHE A 7 -43.90 -4.41 13.01
CA PHE A 7 -43.59 -4.37 11.57
C PHE A 7 -43.59 -3.00 10.88
N ILE A 8 -42.64 -2.79 9.94
CA ILE A 8 -42.80 -2.05 8.66
C ILE A 8 -41.83 -2.71 7.64
N ALA A 9 -42.30 -3.66 6.84
CA ALA A 9 -42.73 -3.52 5.44
C ALA A 9 -41.58 -3.39 4.42
N LEU A 10 -41.47 -4.43 3.60
CA LEU A 10 -40.57 -4.60 2.46
C LEU A 10 -41.06 -3.75 1.27
N ALA A 11 -40.15 -2.99 0.63
CA ALA A 11 -39.90 -2.98 -0.83
C ALA A 11 -39.31 -1.64 -1.32
N THR A 12 -38.06 -1.67 -1.77
CA THR A 12 -37.61 -1.07 -3.04
C THR A 12 -36.20 -1.57 -3.32
N ILE A 13 -36.03 -2.25 -4.45
CA ILE A 13 -34.76 -2.75 -4.94
C ILE A 13 -33.92 -1.53 -5.33
N SER A 14 -32.82 -1.32 -4.63
CA SER A 14 -31.70 -0.50 -5.10
C SER A 14 -30.46 -1.19 -4.57
N GLY A 15 -29.72 -1.86 -5.47
CA GLY A 15 -28.57 -2.68 -5.16
C GLY A 15 -27.57 -1.92 -4.29
N GLY A 16 -27.63 -2.20 -2.98
CA GLY A 16 -26.60 -1.78 -2.05
C GLY A 16 -25.37 -2.62 -2.33
N ILE A 17 -24.46 -2.09 -3.14
CA ILE A 17 -23.08 -2.54 -3.16
C ILE A 17 -22.59 -2.33 -1.73
N SER A 18 -22.65 -3.38 -0.92
CA SER A 18 -21.96 -3.42 0.34
C SER A 18 -20.49 -3.45 -0.04
N ALA A 19 -19.90 -2.27 -0.23
CA ALA A 19 -18.47 -2.10 -0.22
C ALA A 19 -18.04 -2.44 1.20
N SER A 20 -17.80 -3.74 1.43
CA SER A 20 -17.07 -4.22 2.58
C SER A 20 -15.77 -3.43 2.60
N ALA A 21 -15.67 -2.47 3.52
CA ALA A 21 -14.41 -1.84 3.85
C ALA A 21 -13.55 -2.94 4.45
N GLN A 22 -12.89 -3.69 3.58
CA GLN A 22 -11.90 -4.68 3.96
C GLN A 22 -10.79 -3.88 4.62
N ALA A 23 -10.63 -4.04 5.94
CA ALA A 23 -9.51 -3.44 6.66
C ALA A 23 -8.22 -3.78 5.89
N ALA A 24 -7.42 -2.77 5.58
CA ALA A 24 -6.16 -2.96 4.88
C ALA A 24 -5.27 -3.87 5.73
N GLU A 25 -5.13 -5.13 5.29
CA GLU A 25 -4.28 -6.11 5.96
C GLU A 25 -2.85 -5.56 6.07
N SER A 26 -2.18 -5.79 7.19
CA SER A 26 -0.78 -5.39 7.36
C SER A 26 0.04 -5.96 6.20
N ALA A 27 0.53 -5.10 5.32
CA ALA A 27 1.23 -5.51 4.11
C ALA A 27 2.62 -4.87 4.04
N THR A 28 3.55 -5.58 3.42
CA THR A 28 4.86 -5.02 3.07
C THR A 28 4.78 -4.41 1.68
N VAL A 29 5.16 -3.13 1.56
CA VAL A 29 5.25 -2.38 0.32
C VAL A 29 6.69 -1.96 0.11
N ALA A 30 7.29 -2.33 -1.03
CA ALA A 30 8.65 -1.94 -1.37
C ALA A 30 8.64 -0.77 -2.37
N PHE A 31 9.50 0.21 -2.15
CA PHE A 31 9.72 1.39 -2.99
C PHE A 31 11.18 1.39 -3.44
N LEU A 32 11.42 0.93 -4.67
CA LEU A 32 12.75 0.66 -5.23
C LEU A 32 13.14 1.68 -6.29
N MET A 33 14.10 2.54 -5.98
CA MET A 33 14.56 3.62 -6.86
C MET A 33 15.88 3.22 -7.55
N PRO A 34 16.07 3.49 -8.86
CA PRO A 34 17.25 3.05 -9.59
C PRO A 34 18.52 3.86 -9.30
N ASP A 35 18.47 5.13 -8.89
CA ASP A 35 19.66 5.99 -8.76
C ASP A 35 19.54 7.11 -7.71
N GLN A 36 20.68 7.70 -7.36
CA GLN A 36 20.88 8.84 -6.44
C GLN A 36 21.33 10.11 -7.17
N ALA A 37 21.08 10.24 -8.48
CA ALA A 37 21.61 11.37 -9.26
C ALA A 37 21.07 12.72 -8.76
N SER A 38 19.92 12.70 -8.08
CA SER A 38 19.39 13.83 -7.32
C SER A 38 18.87 13.37 -5.96
N THR A 39 18.83 14.28 -4.98
CA THR A 39 18.27 14.01 -3.64
C THR A 39 16.74 13.91 -3.63
N ARG A 40 16.09 13.95 -4.80
CA ARG A 40 14.63 14.00 -4.93
C ARG A 40 13.94 12.80 -4.28
N TYR A 41 14.47 11.59 -4.43
CA TYR A 41 13.81 10.40 -3.92
C TYR A 41 13.79 10.36 -2.40
N GLU A 42 14.92 10.70 -1.78
CA GLU A 42 15.12 10.69 -0.34
C GLU A 42 14.41 11.87 0.34
N GLN A 43 14.42 13.05 -0.30
CA GLN A 43 13.90 14.28 0.30
C GLN A 43 12.43 14.52 0.00
N HIS A 44 11.89 13.98 -1.10
CA HIS A 44 10.53 14.28 -1.55
C HIS A 44 9.70 13.03 -1.80
N ASP A 45 10.11 12.17 -2.73
CA ASP A 45 9.25 11.08 -3.20
C ASP A 45 8.99 10.05 -2.09
N PHE A 46 10.02 9.58 -1.39
CA PHE A 46 9.86 8.59 -0.32
C PHE A 46 9.11 9.14 0.91
N PRO A 47 9.43 10.35 1.44
CA PRO A 47 8.65 10.94 2.52
C PRO A 47 7.17 11.14 2.17
N GLY A 48 6.88 11.64 0.96
CA GLY A 48 5.51 11.82 0.48
C GLY A 48 4.77 10.48 0.32
N PHE A 49 5.42 9.50 -0.30
CA PHE A 49 4.86 8.16 -0.47
C PHE A 49 4.55 7.50 0.88
N LYS A 50 5.48 7.56 1.83
CA LYS A 50 5.28 7.01 3.18
C LYS A 50 4.12 7.71 3.89
N ALA A 51 4.01 9.03 3.78
CA ALA A 51 2.92 9.79 4.41
C ALA A 51 1.54 9.39 3.86
N GLU A 52 1.39 9.24 2.54
CA GLU A 52 0.12 8.78 1.96
C GLU A 52 -0.17 7.32 2.28
N MET A 53 0.83 6.44 2.24
CA MET A 53 0.66 5.03 2.63
C MET A 53 0.18 4.88 4.08
N SER A 54 0.70 5.69 5.01
CA SER A 54 0.26 5.65 6.40
C SER A 54 -1.20 6.09 6.60
N LYS A 55 -1.77 6.93 5.71
CA LYS A 55 -3.19 7.28 5.75
C LYS A 55 -4.08 6.13 5.26
N LEU A 56 -3.60 5.37 4.29
CA LEU A 56 -4.32 4.24 3.69
C LEU A 56 -4.19 2.97 4.55
N CYS A 57 -3.02 2.75 5.14
CA CYS A 57 -2.70 1.56 5.93
C CYS A 57 -1.60 1.91 6.95
N ALA A 58 -2.01 2.26 8.17
CA ALA A 58 -1.09 2.61 9.24
C ALA A 58 -0.19 1.44 9.67
N GLU A 59 -0.64 0.21 9.47
CA GLU A 59 0.10 -1.01 9.80
C GLU A 59 1.00 -1.51 8.66
N CYS A 60 0.94 -0.87 7.48
CA CYS A 60 1.74 -1.30 6.35
C CYS A 60 3.21 -0.90 6.52
N LYS A 61 4.10 -1.87 6.29
CA LYS A 61 5.54 -1.66 6.32
C LYS A 61 6.01 -1.18 4.96
N VAL A 62 6.57 0.03 4.90
CA VAL A 62 7.20 0.55 3.68
C VAL A 62 8.71 0.34 3.73
N ILE A 63 9.26 -0.36 2.74
CA ILE A 63 10.69 -0.59 2.54
C ILE A 63 11.19 0.37 1.46
N TYR A 64 12.26 1.11 1.74
CA TYR A 64 12.95 1.97 0.77
C TYR A 64 14.30 1.39 0.42
N GLN A 65 14.62 1.30 -0.88
CA GLN A 65 15.95 0.92 -1.35
C GLN A 65 16.31 1.70 -2.62
N ASN A 66 17.57 2.05 -2.74
CA ASN A 66 18.12 2.68 -3.93
C ASN A 66 19.19 1.78 -4.56
N ALA A 67 19.15 1.62 -5.88
CA ALA A 67 20.05 0.75 -6.62
C ALA A 67 21.33 1.45 -7.09
N ASN A 68 21.54 2.74 -6.79
CA ASN A 68 22.76 3.49 -7.08
C ASN A 68 23.25 3.32 -8.54
N ALA A 69 22.33 3.43 -9.50
CA ALA A 69 22.53 3.22 -10.93
C ALA A 69 23.04 1.82 -11.33
N SER A 70 22.87 0.80 -10.46
CA SER A 70 23.24 -0.58 -10.73
C SER A 70 22.01 -1.45 -10.98
N ALA A 71 21.84 -1.90 -12.23
CA ALA A 71 20.76 -2.82 -12.60
C ALA A 71 20.88 -4.17 -11.85
N THR A 72 22.10 -4.66 -11.62
CA THR A 72 22.34 -5.87 -10.83
C THR A 72 21.87 -5.70 -9.39
N LEU A 73 22.17 -4.56 -8.76
CA LEU A 73 21.69 -4.26 -7.41
C LEU A 73 20.17 -4.15 -7.39
N GLN A 74 19.57 -3.48 -8.38
CA GLN A 74 18.12 -3.35 -8.47
C GLN A 74 17.41 -4.71 -8.56
N GLN A 75 17.95 -5.64 -9.36
CA GLN A 75 17.43 -7.00 -9.46
C GLN A 75 17.56 -7.77 -8.14
N GLN A 76 18.69 -7.64 -7.43
CA GLN A 76 18.90 -8.27 -6.12
C GLN A 76 17.92 -7.72 -5.08
N GLN A 77 17.72 -6.40 -5.06
CA GLN A 77 16.76 -5.70 -4.20
C GLN A 77 15.34 -6.18 -4.46
N PHE A 78 14.93 -6.26 -5.73
CA PHE A 78 13.62 -6.78 -6.15
C PHE A 78 13.39 -8.21 -5.65
N ASN A 79 14.35 -9.12 -5.88
CA ASN A 79 14.24 -10.50 -5.40
C ASN A 79 14.20 -10.59 -3.88
N SER A 80 14.97 -9.73 -3.19
CA SER A 80 14.99 -9.68 -1.72
C SER A 80 13.64 -9.26 -1.15
N VAL A 81 12.98 -8.24 -1.71
CA VAL A 81 11.68 -7.77 -1.19
C VAL A 81 10.55 -8.76 -1.48
N ILE A 82 10.62 -9.52 -2.59
CA ILE A 82 9.71 -10.65 -2.84
C ILE A 82 9.87 -11.70 -1.73
N ALA A 83 11.09 -12.10 -1.41
CA ALA A 83 11.36 -13.07 -0.36
C ALA A 83 10.91 -12.58 1.03
N GLN A 84 10.92 -11.26 1.27
CA GLN A 84 10.39 -10.62 2.47
C GLN A 84 8.86 -10.49 2.49
N GLY A 85 8.16 -11.00 1.47
CA GLY A 85 6.70 -10.99 1.40
C GLY A 85 6.10 -9.64 0.98
N ALA A 86 6.86 -8.81 0.25
CA ALA A 86 6.30 -7.60 -0.35
C ALA A 86 5.09 -7.94 -1.23
N LYS A 87 3.93 -7.36 -0.89
CA LYS A 87 2.69 -7.51 -1.65
C LYS A 87 2.63 -6.53 -2.81
N ILE A 88 3.28 -5.38 -2.66
CA ILE A 88 3.36 -4.32 -3.65
C ILE A 88 4.83 -3.93 -3.78
N ILE A 89 5.29 -3.81 -5.02
CA ILE A 89 6.64 -3.31 -5.35
C ILE A 89 6.47 -2.16 -6.33
N VAL A 90 6.81 -0.96 -5.90
CA VAL A 90 6.91 0.22 -6.73
C VAL A 90 8.32 0.26 -7.28
N LEU A 91 8.44 0.15 -8.60
CA LEU A 91 9.71 0.15 -9.32
C LEU A 91 9.70 1.30 -10.32
N ARG A 92 10.70 2.17 -10.24
CA ARG A 92 10.98 3.12 -11.32
C ARG A 92 11.92 2.44 -12.31
N SER A 93 11.46 2.19 -13.54
CA SER A 93 12.32 1.81 -14.67
C SER A 93 13.04 3.05 -15.18
N GLY A 94 14.34 2.91 -15.46
CA GLY A 94 15.15 3.92 -16.15
C GLY A 94 14.87 3.95 -17.65
#